data_AF-A0A060NKS9-F1
#
_entry.id   AF-A0A060NKS9-F1
#
_cell.length_a   1.000
_cell.length_b   1.000
_cell.length_c   1.000
_cell.angle_alpha   90.00
_cell.angle_beta   90.00
_cell.angle_gamma   90.00
#
_symmetry.space_group_name_H-M   'P 1'
#
loop_
_entity.id
_entity.type
_entity.pdbx_description
1 polymer ?
#
loop_
_entity_poly.entity_id
_entity_poly.type
_entity_poly.pdbx_seq_one_letter_code
_entity_poly.pdbx_strand_id
1 'polypeptide(L)' 'MSLSMAGDLDWEAALVWVDGRFEYGESGMIALAPQTEILYCVAFVDRGQVRRVISLRRANRREVKHYVENL' A
#
# COMPACT_ATOMS: atom_id res chain seq x y z
N MET A 1 -10.08 -4.18 -9.65
CA MET A 1 -8.61 -4.27 -9.84
C MET A 1 -8.18 -5.60 -9.27
N SER A 2 -7.31 -6.35 -9.95
CA SER A 2 -6.82 -7.62 -9.39
C SER A 2 -5.80 -7.35 -8.30
N LEU A 3 -5.86 -8.09 -7.19
CA LEU A 3 -4.85 -8.00 -6.12
C LEU A 3 -3.46 -8.48 -6.59
N SER A 4 -3.41 -9.36 -7.60
CA SER A 4 -2.17 -9.88 -8.17
C SER A 4 -1.27 -8.79 -8.76
N MET A 5 -1.86 -7.67 -9.20
CA MET A 5 -1.15 -6.51 -9.75
C MET A 5 -0.24 -5.85 -8.71
N ALA A 6 -0.44 -6.11 -7.42
CA ALA A 6 0.45 -5.66 -6.37
C ALA A 6 1.89 -6.17 -6.52
N GLY A 7 2.10 -7.28 -7.25
CA GLY A 7 3.44 -7.80 -7.57
C GLY A 7 4.21 -6.94 -8.56
N ASP A 8 3.53 -6.05 -9.30
CA ASP A 8 4.12 -5.19 -10.32
C ASP A 8 4.37 -3.75 -9.80
N LEU A 9 4.07 -3.48 -8.53
CA LEU A 9 4.28 -2.18 -7.91
C LEU A 9 5.74 -2.03 -7.47
N ASP A 10 6.24 -0.80 -7.52
CA ASP A 10 7.55 -0.46 -6.97
C ASP A 10 7.44 -0.32 -5.45
N TRP A 11 7.82 -1.39 -4.76
CA TRP A 11 7.81 -1.47 -3.31
C TRP A 11 9.02 -0.80 -2.65
N GLU A 12 10.10 -0.56 -3.40
CA GLU A 12 11.26 0.19 -2.88
C GLU A 12 10.92 1.69 -2.78
N ALA A 13 10.13 2.20 -3.71
CA ALA A 13 9.61 3.57 -3.68
C ALA A 13 8.37 3.73 -2.78
N ALA A 14 7.81 2.66 -2.21
CA ALA A 14 6.54 2.73 -1.51
C ALA A 14 6.64 3.44 -0.15
N LEU A 15 5.70 4.36 0.12
CA LEU A 15 5.49 4.92 1.46
C LEU A 15 4.60 3.98 2.27
N VAL A 16 5.11 3.44 3.37
CA VAL A 16 4.43 2.39 4.16
C VAL A 16 4.22 2.82 5.61
N TRP A 17 3.02 2.59 6.15
CA TRP A 17 2.71 2.85 7.56
C TRP A 17 1.69 1.87 8.14
N VAL A 18 1.64 1.79 9.47
CA VAL A 18 0.67 0.94 10.20
C VAL A 18 -0.74 1.53 10.06
N ASP A 19 -1.71 0.69 9.70
CA ASP A 19 -3.12 1.06 9.69
C ASP A 19 -3.69 1.06 11.12
N GLY A 20 -3.58 2.20 11.80
CA GLY A 20 -4.12 2.38 13.16
C GLY A 20 -5.64 2.45 13.26
N ARG A 21 -6.41 2.16 12.19
CA ARG A 21 -7.87 2.25 12.21
C ARG A 21 -8.54 1.09 12.94
N PHE A 22 -7.89 -0.07 13.01
CA PHE A 22 -8.48 -1.26 13.66
C PHE A 22 -7.40 -2.11 14.32
N GLU A 23 -7.61 -2.44 15.60
CA GLU A 23 -6.82 -3.47 16.30
C GLU A 23 -7.40 -4.86 16.01
N TYR A 24 -7.19 -5.35 14.79
CA TYR A 24 -7.28 -6.78 14.52
C TYR A 24 -5.94 -7.41 14.94
N GLY A 25 -5.94 -8.64 15.46
CA GLY A 25 -4.75 -9.32 16.02
C GLY A 25 -3.56 -9.53 15.07
N GLU A 26 -3.55 -8.90 13.90
CA GLU A 26 -2.42 -8.73 12.99
C GLU A 26 -2.32 -7.25 12.60
N SER A 27 -1.14 -6.64 12.74
CA SER A 27 -0.93 -5.24 12.38
C SER A 27 -1.13 -5.03 10.88
N GLY A 28 -2.28 -4.45 10.50
CA GLY A 28 -2.55 -4.01 9.14
C GLY A 28 -1.59 -2.91 8.72
N MET A 29 -1.17 -2.92 7.46
CA MET A 29 -0.30 -1.92 6.86
C MET A 29 -1.00 -1.28 5.67
N ILE A 30 -0.73 0.01 5.45
CA ILE A 30 -1.04 0.71 4.21
C ILE A 30 0.26 1.05 3.49
N ALA A 31 0.27 0.87 2.16
CA ALA A 31 1.29 1.39 1.28
C ALA A 31 0.70 2.33 0.23
N LEU A 32 1.42 3.39 -0.08
CA LEU A 32 1.30 4.12 -1.34
C LEU A 32 2.46 3.72 -2.22
N ALA A 33 2.18 2.89 -3.23
CA ALA A 33 3.19 2.27 -4.07
C ALA A 33 2.96 2.67 -5.54
N PRO A 34 3.97 3.25 -6.21
CA PRO A 34 3.83 3.64 -7.61
C PRO A 34 3.97 2.43 -8.55
N GLN A 35 3.34 2.54 -9.71
CA GLN A 35 3.60 1.71 -10.87
C GLN A 35 3.57 2.63 -12.08
N THR A 36 4.73 2.80 -12.71
CA THR A 36 4.97 3.75 -13.80
C THR A 36 4.42 5.15 -13.47
N GLU A 37 3.23 5.51 -13.95
CA GLU A 37 2.62 6.83 -13.79
C GLU A 37 1.46 6.86 -12.78
N ILE A 38 1.09 5.72 -12.19
CA ILE A 38 -0.07 5.59 -11.33
C ILE A 38 0.37 5.21 -9.92
N LEU A 39 -0.06 5.99 -8.93
CA LEU A 39 0.10 5.64 -7.53
C LEU A 39 -1.08 4.77 -7.06
N TYR A 40 -0.78 3.70 -6.34
CA TYR A 40 -1.76 2.79 -5.78
C TYR A 40 -1.74 2.81 -4.26
N CYS A 41 -2.92 2.70 -3.65
CA CYS A 41 -3.10 2.47 -2.23
C CYS A 41 -3.33 0.97 -2.02
N VAL A 42 -2.46 0.35 -1.22
CA VAL A 42 -2.45 -1.09 -0.92
C VAL A 42 -2.68 -1.28 0.57
N ALA A 43 -3.68 -2.06 0.96
CA ALA A 43 -3.80 -2.56 2.32
C ALA A 43 -3.29 -4.00 2.36
N PHE A 44 -2.40 -4.32 3.30
CA PHE A 44 -1.77 -5.64 3.40
C PHE A 44 -1.40 -5.98 4.83
N VAL A 45 -1.05 -7.24 5.06
CA VAL A 45 -0.40 -7.73 6.28
C VAL A 45 0.83 -8.53 5.90
N ASP A 46 1.91 -8.40 6.66
CA ASP A 46 3.09 -9.23 6.52
C ASP A 46 3.00 -10.40 7.52
N ARG A 47 3.05 -11.64 7.00
CA ARG A 47 3.06 -12.87 7.79
C ARG A 47 4.38 -13.58 7.54
N GLY A 48 5.35 -13.34 8.43
CA GLY A 48 6.72 -13.80 8.23
C GLY A 48 7.33 -13.15 6.98
N GLN A 49 7.75 -13.96 6.01
CA GLN A 49 8.33 -13.49 4.74
C GLN A 49 7.29 -13.29 3.63
N VAL A 50 6.00 -13.47 3.93
CA VAL A 50 4.92 -13.40 2.93
C VAL A 50 4.07 -12.17 3.17
N ARG A 51 3.98 -11.32 2.15
CA ARG A 51 3.04 -10.20 2.10
C ARG A 51 1.69 -10.66 1.56
N ARG A 52 0.64 -10.52 2.35
CA ARG A 52 -0.75 -10.79 1.93
C ARG A 52 -1.47 -9.48 1.64
N VAL A 53 -1.78 -9.25 0.37
CA VAL A 53 -2.59 -8.11 -0.06
C VAL A 53 -4.06 -8.35 0.27
N ILE A 54 -4.68 -7.36 0.91
CA ILE A 54 -6.08 -7.35 1.33
C ILE A 54 -6.91 -6.46 0.40
N SER A 55 -6.36 -5.31 0.01
CA SER A 55 -7.03 -4.36 -0.88
C SER A 55 -6.03 -3.66 -1.78
N LEU A 56 -6.45 -3.37 -3.01
CA LEU A 56 -5.68 -2.62 -3.99
C LEU A 56 -6.60 -1.68 -4.76
N ARG A 57 -6.27 -0.39 -4.77
CA ARG A 57 -6.95 0.62 -5.58
C ARG A 57 -6.00 1.72 -6.00
N ARG A 58 -6.40 2.53 -6.97
CA ARG A 58 -5.70 3.79 -7.27
C ARG A 58 -5.72 4.69 -6.04
N ALA A 59 -4.61 5.38 -5.80
CA ALA A 59 -4.53 6.41 -4.79
C ALA A 59 -5.44 7.58 -5.18
N ASN A 60 -6.12 8.16 -4.19
CA ASN A 60 -6.90 9.36 -4.40
C ASN A 60 -5.99 10.60 -4.34
N ARG A 61 -6.54 11.78 -4.68
CA ARG A 61 -5.76 13.01 -4.75
C ARG A 61 -5.09 13.41 -3.43
N ARG A 62 -5.69 13.09 -2.28
CA ARG A 62 -5.10 13.36 -0.96
C ARG A 62 -3.92 12.44 -0.69
N GLU A 63 -4.04 11.17 -1.05
CA GLU A 63 -2.97 10.18 -0.91
C GLU A 63 -1.80 10.48 -1.85
N VAL A 64 -2.06 10.84 -3.11
CA VAL A 64 -1.00 11.29 -4.03
C VAL A 64 -0.24 12.48 -3.46
N LYS A 65 -0.97 13.48 -2.94
CA LYS A 65 -0.34 14.63 -2.28
C LYS A 65 0.51 14.19 -1.09
N HIS A 66 -0.04 13.33 -0.22
CA HIS A 66 0.68 12.82 0.96
C HIS A 66 1.96 12.08 0.58
N TYR A 67 1.92 11.24 -0.46
CA TYR A 67 3.08 10.54 -0.99
C TYR A 67 4.17 11.52 -1.45
N VAL A 68 3.80 12.53 -2.24
CA VAL A 68 4.76 13.55 -2.72
C VAL A 68 5.36 14.37 -1.58
N GLU A 69 4.59 14.67 -0.54
CA GLU A 69 5.08 15.43 0.63
C GLU A 69 5.98 14.61 1.58
N ASN A 70 6.01 13.28 1.42
CA ASN A 70 6.77 12.36 2.28
C ASN A 70 7.77 11.50 1.49
N LEU A 71 8.02 11.84 0.22
CA LEU A 71 9.20 11.44 -0.54
C LEU A 71 10.41 12.24 -0.08
#